data_AF-A0A969BLT8-F1
#
_entry.id   AF-A0A969BLT8-F1
#
_cell.length_a   1.000
_cell.length_b   1.000
_cell.length_c   1.000
_cell.angle_alpha   90.00
_cell.angle_beta   90.00
_cell.angle_gamma   90.00
#
_symmetry.space_group_name_H-M   'P 1'
#
loop_
_entity.id
_entity.type
_entity.pdbx_description
1 polymer ?
#
loop_
_entity_poly.entity_id
_entity_poly.type
_entity_poly.pdbx_seq_one_letter_code
_entity_poly.pdbx_strand_id
1 'polypeptide(L)'
;MHLELLTNKVFDTGTTDMNSRFRQILLGQLLSHLNYKREKDRSEGFTLIELLVVIVIVGVLSAIALPSFLNQSIKAKQSEAKAYVSSLYRGQYTYYSEKSTFTNNITNLGVGISTATTNYQYASEGDPALLTTRITNKATSRKVGVKSYAGVLVVVKNTANEAVLKHVICNSQDSTYIAGGTPIPNGDLDIVTNEPICPTPGFSSNE
;
A
#
# COMPACT_ATOMS: atom_id res chain seq x y z
N MET A 1 51.99 12.69 -91.15
CA MET A 1 52.68 11.40 -91.00
C MET A 1 51.86 10.62 -89.97
N HIS A 2 51.03 9.63 -90.26
CA HIS A 2 50.88 8.76 -91.42
C HIS A 2 49.45 8.15 -91.36
N LEU A 3 48.85 7.97 -92.54
CA LEU A 3 47.65 7.20 -92.96
C LEU A 3 47.11 6.11 -92.00
N GLU A 4 45.78 6.02 -91.80
CA GLU A 4 44.79 5.22 -92.57
C GLU A 4 45.09 3.72 -92.71
N LEU A 5 44.21 2.84 -92.22
CA LEU A 5 43.31 2.01 -93.05
C LEU A 5 42.61 0.88 -92.25
N LEU A 6 41.30 0.80 -92.51
CA LEU A 6 40.34 -0.30 -92.48
C LEU A 6 40.90 -1.74 -92.35
N THR A 7 40.17 -2.62 -91.65
CA THR A 7 39.45 -3.76 -92.29
C THR A 7 38.79 -4.67 -91.26
N ASN A 8 37.50 -4.95 -91.52
CA ASN A 8 36.79 -6.11 -91.00
C ASN A 8 37.44 -7.42 -91.47
N LYS A 9 37.62 -8.37 -90.54
CA LYS A 9 37.58 -9.84 -90.75
C LYS A 9 36.70 -10.37 -89.61
N VAL A 10 35.43 -10.73 -89.80
CA VAL A 10 34.89 -11.87 -90.57
C VAL A 10 35.53 -13.21 -90.15
N PHE A 11 34.77 -13.89 -89.28
CA PHE A 11 34.45 -15.33 -89.26
C PHE A 11 35.55 -16.38 -88.98
N ASP A 12 35.43 -16.92 -87.77
CA ASP A 12 35.28 -18.34 -87.42
C ASP A 12 36.50 -19.27 -87.44
N THR A 13 36.91 -19.67 -86.22
CA THR A 13 37.20 -21.08 -85.91
C THR A 13 36.66 -21.36 -84.51
N GLY A 14 35.66 -22.23 -84.45
CA GLY A 14 35.08 -22.68 -83.21
C GLY A 14 36.10 -23.38 -82.30
N THR A 15 36.02 -23.04 -81.03
CA THR A 15 35.96 -24.01 -79.94
C THR A 15 35.19 -23.32 -78.82
N THR A 16 34.01 -23.84 -78.51
CA THR A 16 33.28 -23.58 -77.28
C THR A 16 34.19 -23.89 -76.08
N ASP A 17 34.81 -22.88 -75.47
CA ASP A 17 35.42 -23.08 -74.15
C ASP A 17 34.42 -22.69 -73.05
N MET A 18 34.14 -23.69 -72.25
CA MET A 18 33.16 -23.82 -71.17
C MET A 18 33.42 -22.89 -69.98
N ASN A 19 34.31 -21.90 -70.11
CA ASN A 19 34.72 -21.06 -68.99
C ASN A 19 33.76 -19.86 -68.73
N SER A 20 32.95 -19.49 -69.72
CA SER A 20 31.85 -18.51 -69.56
C SER A 20 30.65 -19.09 -68.80
N ARG A 21 30.47 -20.42 -68.82
CA ARG A 21 29.41 -21.14 -68.10
C ARG A 21 29.71 -21.31 -66.61
N PHE A 22 30.98 -21.29 -66.21
CA PHE A 22 31.38 -21.39 -64.80
C PHE A 22 31.07 -20.12 -64.00
N ARG A 23 31.10 -18.92 -64.62
CA ARG A 23 30.65 -17.66 -63.97
C ARG A 23 29.14 -17.65 -63.70
N GLN A 24 28.34 -18.40 -64.48
CA GLN A 24 26.89 -18.51 -64.23
C GLN A 24 26.55 -19.49 -63.09
N ILE A 25 27.42 -20.46 -62.78
CA ILE A 25 27.26 -21.35 -61.62
C ILE A 25 27.62 -20.59 -60.32
N LEU A 26 28.64 -19.74 -60.36
CA LEU A 26 29.08 -18.95 -59.20
C LEU A 26 28.09 -17.84 -58.81
N LEU A 27 27.37 -17.26 -59.79
CA LEU A 27 26.24 -16.36 -59.51
C LEU A 27 25.01 -17.10 -58.96
N GLY A 28 24.86 -18.40 -59.26
CA GLY A 28 23.83 -19.25 -58.64
C GLY A 28 24.00 -19.41 -57.13
N GLN A 29 25.24 -19.44 -56.63
CA GLN A 29 25.54 -19.43 -55.20
C GLN A 29 25.47 -18.04 -54.57
N LEU A 30 25.59 -16.96 -55.35
CA LEU A 30 25.27 -15.61 -54.85
C LEU A 30 23.75 -15.39 -54.73
N LEU A 31 22.94 -16.11 -55.52
CA LEU A 31 21.48 -16.15 -55.38
C LEU A 31 21.01 -16.99 -54.18
N SER A 32 21.86 -17.81 -53.54
CA SER A 32 21.48 -18.51 -52.29
C SER A 32 21.42 -17.56 -51.08
N HIS A 33 21.93 -16.34 -51.20
CA HIS A 33 21.67 -15.26 -50.25
C HIS A 33 20.39 -14.45 -50.53
N LEU A 34 19.68 -14.72 -51.64
CA LEU A 34 18.33 -14.18 -51.85
C LEU A 34 17.22 -15.06 -51.25
N ASN A 35 17.57 -16.19 -50.62
CA ASN A 35 16.73 -16.77 -49.58
C ASN A 35 17.09 -16.14 -48.24
N TYR A 36 16.88 -14.81 -48.15
CA TYR A 36 16.39 -14.24 -46.90
C TYR A 36 15.12 -15.02 -46.61
N LYS A 37 15.25 -16.01 -45.73
CA LYS A 37 14.15 -16.66 -45.05
C LYS A 37 13.38 -15.50 -44.41
N ARG A 38 12.47 -14.91 -45.18
CA ARG A 38 11.44 -14.02 -44.67
C ARG A 38 10.59 -14.99 -43.87
N GLU A 39 11.04 -15.24 -42.64
CA GLU A 39 10.22 -15.76 -41.58
C GLU A 39 8.99 -14.87 -41.69
N LYS A 40 7.94 -15.43 -42.29
CA LYS A 40 6.61 -14.88 -42.11
C LYS A 40 6.34 -15.23 -40.66
N ASP A 41 6.97 -14.47 -39.76
CA ASP A 41 6.46 -14.23 -38.44
C ASP A 41 5.01 -13.89 -38.73
N ARG A 42 4.16 -14.86 -38.47
CA ARG A 42 2.74 -14.62 -38.28
C ARG A 42 2.74 -13.76 -37.04
N SER A 43 3.00 -12.47 -37.22
CA SER A 43 2.67 -11.43 -36.26
C SER A 43 1.15 -11.46 -36.23
N GLU A 44 0.64 -12.41 -35.43
CA GLU A 44 -0.73 -12.49 -34.98
C GLU A 44 -0.94 -11.21 -34.16
N GLY A 45 -1.30 -10.14 -34.85
CA GLY A 45 -1.65 -8.89 -34.21
C GLY A 45 -2.96 -9.08 -33.46
N PHE A 46 -2.99 -8.66 -32.20
CA PHE A 46 -4.22 -8.54 -31.43
C PHE A 46 -5.27 -7.78 -32.25
N THR A 47 -6.46 -8.35 -32.37
CA THR A 47 -7.55 -7.66 -33.07
C THR A 47 -8.05 -6.51 -32.19
N LEU A 48 -8.45 -5.39 -32.80
CA LEU A 48 -9.01 -4.26 -32.05
C LEU A 48 -10.26 -4.66 -31.24
N ILE A 49 -11.04 -5.61 -31.77
CA ILE A 49 -12.23 -6.12 -31.10
C ILE A 49 -11.90 -6.98 -29.87
N GLU A 50 -10.82 -7.76 -29.93
CA GLU A 50 -10.35 -8.57 -28.80
C GLU A 50 -9.88 -7.68 -27.64
N LEU A 51 -9.14 -6.61 -27.95
CA LEU A 51 -8.76 -5.63 -26.94
C LEU A 51 -9.98 -4.88 -26.38
N LEU A 52 -10.98 -4.56 -27.23
CA LEU A 52 -12.21 -3.90 -26.81
C LEU A 52 -13.02 -4.73 -25.81
N VAL A 53 -13.21 -6.03 -26.07
CA VAL A 53 -13.95 -6.91 -25.15
C VAL A 53 -13.21 -7.05 -23.81
N VAL A 54 -11.88 -7.14 -23.84
CA VAL A 54 -11.06 -7.24 -22.61
C VAL A 54 -11.22 -6.01 -21.73
N ILE A 55 -11.12 -4.80 -22.29
CA ILE A 55 -11.27 -3.57 -21.48
C ILE A 55 -12.69 -3.42 -20.93
N VAL A 56 -13.71 -3.90 -21.65
CA VAL A 56 -15.10 -3.92 -21.17
C VAL A 56 -15.23 -4.84 -19.97
N ILE A 57 -14.69 -6.06 -20.05
CA ILE A 57 -14.75 -7.03 -18.94
C ILE A 57 -13.96 -6.51 -17.73
N VAL A 58 -12.72 -6.03 -17.92
CA VAL A 58 -11.90 -5.47 -16.83
C VAL A 58 -12.56 -4.22 -16.23
N GLY A 59 -13.23 -3.40 -17.05
CA GLY A 59 -13.99 -2.23 -16.59
C GLY A 59 -15.13 -2.59 -15.65
N VAL A 60 -15.94 -3.59 -16.00
CA VAL A 60 -17.05 -4.07 -15.14
C VAL A 60 -16.52 -4.65 -13.82
N LEU A 61 -15.48 -5.49 -13.88
CA LEU A 61 -14.89 -6.07 -12.67
C LEU A 61 -14.29 -4.99 -11.75
N SER A 62 -13.58 -4.03 -12.33
CA SER A 62 -12.93 -2.95 -11.57
C SER A 62 -13.94 -2.04 -10.87
N ALA A 63 -15.08 -1.77 -11.49
CA ALA A 63 -16.13 -0.93 -10.91
C ALA A 63 -16.69 -1.50 -9.60
N ILE A 64 -16.81 -2.83 -9.48
CA ILE A 64 -17.30 -3.50 -8.27
C ILE A 64 -16.17 -3.69 -7.25
N ALA A 65 -14.96 -4.03 -7.72
CA ALA A 65 -13.84 -4.38 -6.85
C ALA A 65 -13.21 -3.16 -6.14
N LEU A 66 -13.08 -2.03 -6.83
CA LEU A 66 -12.38 -0.85 -6.32
C LEU A 66 -12.96 -0.29 -5.01
N PRO A 67 -14.28 -0.01 -4.89
CA PRO A 67 -14.83 0.54 -3.64
C PRO A 67 -14.67 -0.44 -2.46
N SER A 68 -14.80 -1.74 -2.70
CA SER A 68 -14.57 -2.77 -1.68
C SER A 68 -13.11 -2.76 -1.21
N PHE A 69 -12.16 -2.68 -2.14
CA PHE A 69 -10.74 -2.63 -1.83
C PHE A 69 -10.36 -1.40 -0.99
N LEU A 70 -10.89 -0.22 -1.32
CA LEU A 70 -10.65 1.00 -0.55
C LEU A 70 -11.19 0.89 0.88
N ASN A 71 -12.39 0.35 1.06
CA ASN A 71 -12.97 0.11 2.38
C ASN A 71 -12.17 -0.91 3.20
N GLN A 72 -11.69 -1.98 2.58
CA GLN A 72 -10.82 -2.97 3.24
C GLN A 72 -9.49 -2.34 3.69
N SER A 73 -8.90 -1.47 2.86
CA SER A 73 -7.69 -0.72 3.24
C SER A 73 -7.93 0.18 4.46
N ILE A 74 -9.07 0.86 4.55
CA ILE A 74 -9.42 1.68 5.72
C ILE A 74 -9.62 0.80 6.96
N LYS A 75 -10.35 -0.32 6.85
CA LYS A 75 -10.55 -1.27 7.95
C LYS A 75 -9.22 -1.86 8.46
N ALA A 76 -8.29 -2.16 7.57
CA ALA A 76 -6.96 -2.64 7.95
C ALA A 76 -6.19 -1.60 8.78
N LYS A 77 -6.23 -0.32 8.37
CA LYS A 77 -5.63 0.79 9.13
C LYS A 77 -6.30 0.96 10.50
N GLN A 78 -7.63 0.89 10.55
CA GLN A 78 -8.38 0.99 11.81
C GLN A 78 -8.06 -0.19 12.75
N SER A 79 -7.85 -1.39 12.20
CA SER A 79 -7.42 -2.56 12.97
C SER A 79 -6.03 -2.36 13.58
N GLU A 80 -5.09 -1.75 12.85
CA GLU A 80 -3.78 -1.33 13.37
C GLU A 80 -3.94 -0.43 14.60
N ALA A 81 -4.75 0.63 14.51
CA ALA A 81 -4.99 1.52 15.66
C ALA A 81 -5.60 0.79 16.86
N LYS A 82 -6.63 -0.04 16.64
CA LYS A 82 -7.27 -0.81 17.72
C LYS A 82 -6.30 -1.79 18.39
N ALA A 83 -5.43 -2.45 17.62
CA ALA A 83 -4.40 -3.35 18.14
C ALA A 83 -3.36 -2.61 18.99
N TYR A 84 -2.92 -1.43 18.53
CA TYR A 84 -1.95 -0.61 19.26
C TYR A 84 -2.55 -0.04 20.54
N VAL A 85 -3.76 0.51 20.51
CA VAL A 85 -4.45 1.01 21.71
C VAL A 85 -4.67 -0.12 22.73
N SER A 86 -5.05 -1.32 22.28
CA SER A 86 -5.16 -2.51 23.14
C SER A 86 -3.81 -2.93 23.74
N SER A 87 -2.71 -2.75 23.00
CA SER A 87 -1.37 -3.07 23.48
C SER A 87 -0.88 -2.03 24.50
N LEU A 88 -1.16 -0.75 24.27
CA LEU A 88 -0.95 0.32 25.25
C LEU A 88 -1.76 0.08 26.53
N TYR A 89 -3.01 -0.40 26.40
CA TYR A 89 -3.83 -0.79 27.54
C TYR A 89 -3.12 -1.84 28.41
N ARG A 90 -2.63 -2.91 27.79
CA ARG A 90 -1.89 -3.97 28.50
C ARG A 90 -0.62 -3.44 29.16
N GLY A 91 0.12 -2.56 28.48
CA GLY A 91 1.29 -1.91 29.04
C GLY A 91 0.96 -1.07 30.27
N GLN A 92 -0.07 -0.23 30.18
CA GLN A 92 -0.54 0.60 31.29
C GLN A 92 -1.05 -0.24 32.46
N TYR A 93 -1.71 -1.37 32.18
CA TYR A 93 -2.17 -2.31 33.20
C TYR A 93 -1.00 -2.90 34.01
N THR A 94 0.04 -3.38 33.32
CA THR A 94 1.24 -3.91 33.99
C THR A 94 1.96 -2.81 34.77
N TYR A 95 2.15 -1.64 34.14
CA TYR A 95 2.82 -0.50 34.79
C TYR A 95 2.07 -0.04 36.04
N TYR A 96 0.74 0.03 35.99
CA TYR A 96 -0.08 0.36 37.16
C TYR A 96 0.01 -0.71 38.24
N SER A 97 0.05 -1.99 37.88
CA SER A 97 0.20 -3.09 38.85
C SER A 97 1.53 -3.02 39.60
N GLU A 98 2.59 -2.50 38.96
CA GLU A 98 3.92 -2.37 39.57
C GLU A 98 4.14 -1.05 40.33
N LYS A 99 3.57 0.05 39.83
CA LYS A 99 3.87 1.42 40.31
C LYS A 99 2.67 2.12 40.94
N SER A 100 1.48 1.54 40.88
CA SER A 100 0.21 2.13 41.34
C SER A 100 -0.09 3.51 40.73
N THR A 101 0.47 3.80 39.56
CA THR A 101 0.23 5.02 38.78
C THR A 101 0.35 4.69 37.30
N PHE A 102 -0.35 5.41 36.45
CA PHE A 102 -0.15 5.39 35.01
C PHE A 102 1.03 6.27 34.60
N THR A 103 1.51 6.08 33.36
CA THR A 103 2.56 6.89 32.74
C THR A 103 2.04 7.54 31.47
N ASN A 104 2.42 8.79 31.22
CA ASN A 104 2.19 9.47 29.94
C ASN A 104 3.25 9.12 28.88
N ASN A 105 4.34 8.47 29.29
CA ASN A 105 5.40 8.06 28.39
C ASN A 105 5.24 6.59 27.98
N ILE A 106 5.00 6.36 26.69
CA ILE A 106 4.84 5.03 26.08
C ILE A 106 6.11 4.18 26.22
N THR A 107 7.31 4.78 26.24
CA THR A 107 8.56 4.02 26.35
C THR A 107 8.67 3.29 27.69
N ASN A 108 8.08 3.85 28.74
CA ASN A 108 8.09 3.25 30.08
C ASN A 108 7.19 2.01 30.19
N LEU A 109 6.29 1.80 29.21
CA LEU A 109 5.40 0.65 29.20
C LEU A 109 6.08 -0.64 28.75
N GLY A 110 7.26 -0.56 28.12
CA GLY A 110 8.02 -1.75 27.70
C GLY A 110 7.34 -2.62 26.64
N VAL A 111 6.26 -2.14 26.00
CA VAL A 111 5.45 -2.90 25.03
C VAL A 111 6.01 -2.93 23.60
N GLY A 112 7.17 -2.31 23.35
CA GLY A 112 7.82 -2.28 22.03
C GLY A 112 7.04 -1.51 20.95
N ILE A 113 6.14 -0.61 21.36
CA ILE A 113 5.31 0.19 20.45
C ILE A 113 6.05 1.46 20.04
N SER A 114 6.15 1.71 18.73
CA SER A 114 6.59 3.01 18.20
C SER A 114 5.52 4.07 18.45
N THR A 115 5.93 5.29 18.81
CA THR A 115 5.03 6.43 19.01
C THR A 115 4.41 6.95 17.71
N ALA A 116 4.86 6.48 16.56
CA ALA A 116 4.25 6.78 15.26
C ALA A 116 4.47 5.66 14.25
N THR A 117 3.48 5.48 13.38
CA THR A 117 3.53 4.67 12.17
C THR A 117 3.21 5.53 10.95
N THR A 118 3.13 4.89 9.78
CA THR A 118 2.70 5.54 8.54
C THR A 118 1.24 6.03 8.64
N ASN A 119 0.39 5.38 9.43
CA ASN A 119 -1.04 5.67 9.48
C ASN A 119 -1.47 6.41 10.75
N TYR A 120 -0.79 6.22 11.88
CA TYR A 120 -1.20 6.77 13.18
C TYR A 120 -0.04 7.38 13.97
N GLN A 121 -0.36 8.30 14.86
CA GLN A 121 0.49 8.76 15.96
C GLN A 121 -0.12 8.30 17.28
N TYR A 122 0.71 7.81 18.17
CA TYR A 122 0.29 7.26 19.45
C TYR A 122 0.81 8.12 20.60
N ALA A 123 -0.07 8.41 21.56
CA ALA A 123 0.26 9.15 22.77
C ALA A 123 -0.49 8.56 23.96
N SER A 124 0.09 8.65 25.15
CA SER A 124 -0.62 8.38 26.41
C SER A 124 -0.72 9.71 27.15
N GLU A 125 -1.94 10.19 27.36
CA GLU A 125 -2.18 11.50 27.97
C GLU A 125 -3.16 11.37 29.13
N GLY A 126 -2.88 12.09 30.20
CA GLY A 126 -3.71 12.16 31.39
C GLY A 126 -3.35 13.42 32.17
N ASP A 127 -4.28 13.89 32.99
CA ASP A 127 -3.99 14.96 33.94
C ASP A 127 -2.92 14.46 34.92
N PRO A 128 -1.79 15.15 35.09
CA PRO A 128 -0.74 14.78 36.04
C PRO A 128 -1.26 14.52 37.46
N ALA A 129 -2.31 15.22 37.90
CA ALA A 129 -2.92 15.03 39.21
C ALA A 129 -3.79 13.77 39.32
N LEU A 130 -4.20 13.18 38.19
CA LEU A 130 -5.13 12.06 38.12
C LEU A 130 -4.50 10.78 37.56
N LEU A 131 -3.17 10.73 37.39
CA LEU A 131 -2.47 9.55 36.85
C LEU A 131 -2.60 8.28 37.72
N THR A 132 -3.01 8.39 38.98
CA THR A 132 -3.36 7.23 39.82
C THR A 132 -4.75 6.68 39.53
N THR A 133 -5.59 7.43 38.83
CA THR A 133 -7.01 7.12 38.66
C THR A 133 -7.37 6.92 37.19
N ARG A 134 -6.72 7.61 36.25
CA ARG A 134 -7.07 7.55 34.83
C ARG A 134 -5.92 7.87 33.89
N ILE A 135 -5.98 7.30 32.70
CA ILE A 135 -5.11 7.64 31.55
C ILE A 135 -5.87 7.42 30.25
N THR A 136 -5.59 8.23 29.23
CA THR A 136 -6.14 8.08 27.88
C THR A 136 -5.03 7.77 26.90
N ASN A 137 -5.05 6.57 26.32
CA ASN A 137 -4.21 6.20 25.19
C ASN A 137 -4.87 6.68 23.90
N LYS A 138 -4.14 7.40 23.07
CA LYS A 138 -4.64 8.04 21.86
C LYS A 138 -3.93 7.44 20.65
N ALA A 139 -4.69 7.16 19.60
CA ALA A 139 -4.20 6.82 18.28
C ALA A 139 -4.81 7.80 17.27
N THR A 140 -4.06 8.86 16.98
CA THR A 140 -4.48 9.93 16.09
C THR A 140 -4.12 9.59 14.66
N SER A 141 -5.09 9.58 13.76
CA SER A 141 -4.88 9.30 12.34
C SER A 141 -3.97 10.34 11.70
N ARG A 142 -3.04 9.90 10.85
CA ARG A 142 -2.20 10.77 10.01
C ARG A 142 -2.80 10.99 8.62
N LYS A 143 -3.93 10.32 8.31
CA LYS A 143 -4.57 10.33 7.00
C LYS A 143 -6.02 10.78 7.11
N VAL A 144 -6.42 11.68 6.22
CA VAL A 144 -7.83 12.11 6.08
C VAL A 144 -8.67 10.91 5.62
N GLY A 145 -9.92 10.85 6.08
CA GLY A 145 -10.85 9.76 5.77
C GLY A 145 -10.63 8.47 6.59
N VAL A 146 -9.76 8.52 7.60
CA VAL A 146 -9.54 7.43 8.56
C VAL A 146 -9.82 7.93 9.97
N LYS A 147 -10.62 7.17 10.71
CA LYS A 147 -11.02 7.46 12.09
C LYS A 147 -9.84 7.36 13.06
N SER A 148 -9.87 8.20 14.09
CA SER A 148 -8.95 8.17 15.23
C SER A 148 -9.54 7.34 16.38
N TYR A 149 -8.67 6.84 17.25
CA TYR A 149 -9.08 6.00 18.38
C TYR A 149 -8.55 6.55 19.70
N ALA A 150 -9.31 6.34 20.76
CA ALA A 150 -8.94 6.63 22.12
C ALA A 150 -9.29 5.44 23.02
N GLY A 151 -8.34 4.95 23.81
CA GLY A 151 -8.55 3.97 24.85
C GLY A 151 -8.49 4.65 26.21
N VAL A 152 -9.60 4.68 26.91
CA VAL A 152 -9.71 5.29 28.24
C VAL A 152 -9.54 4.19 29.27
N LEU A 153 -8.63 4.39 30.21
CA LEU A 153 -8.39 3.49 31.33
C LEU A 153 -8.69 4.23 32.62
N VAL A 154 -9.41 3.57 33.51
CA VAL A 154 -9.77 4.10 34.82
C VAL A 154 -9.58 3.05 35.88
N VAL A 155 -9.20 3.50 37.07
CA VAL A 155 -9.15 2.69 38.28
C VAL A 155 -10.39 3.04 39.09
N VAL A 156 -11.21 2.05 39.37
CA VAL A 156 -12.38 2.18 40.23
C VAL A 156 -12.24 1.25 41.42
N LYS A 157 -12.77 1.65 42.57
CA LYS A 157 -12.79 0.78 43.75
C LYS A 157 -14.08 -0.03 43.74
N ASN A 158 -13.97 -1.35 43.93
CA ASN A 158 -15.14 -2.20 44.10
C ASN A 158 -15.77 -2.00 45.49
N THR A 159 -16.86 -2.70 45.77
CA THR A 159 -17.56 -2.68 47.06
C THR A 159 -16.70 -3.21 48.22
N ALA A 160 -15.66 -3.99 47.95
CA ALA A 160 -14.66 -4.45 48.91
C ALA A 160 -13.44 -3.49 49.04
N ASN A 161 -13.52 -2.28 48.46
CA ASN A 161 -12.46 -1.28 48.43
C ASN A 161 -11.17 -1.73 47.71
N GLU A 162 -11.28 -2.72 46.82
CA GLU A 162 -10.20 -3.20 45.96
C GLU A 162 -10.19 -2.41 44.65
N ALA A 163 -9.00 -2.05 44.18
CA ALA A 163 -8.83 -1.34 42.91
C ALA A 163 -9.04 -2.30 41.73
N VAL A 164 -9.99 -1.97 40.87
CA VAL A 164 -10.31 -2.67 39.62
C VAL A 164 -10.04 -1.74 38.44
N LEU A 165 -9.29 -2.23 37.46
CA LEU A 165 -9.03 -1.51 36.22
C LEU A 165 -10.16 -1.77 35.22
N LYS A 166 -10.77 -0.69 34.73
CA LYS A 166 -11.77 -0.73 33.67
C LYS A 166 -11.26 0.05 32.47
N HIS A 167 -11.72 -0.32 31.27
CA HIS A 167 -11.35 0.39 30.05
C HIS A 167 -12.47 0.41 29.01
N VAL A 168 -12.43 1.40 28.13
CA VAL A 168 -13.26 1.48 26.93
C VAL A 168 -12.41 1.92 25.75
N ILE A 169 -12.67 1.36 24.57
CA ILE A 169 -12.07 1.80 23.32
C ILE A 169 -13.13 2.57 22.53
N CYS A 170 -12.77 3.78 22.13
CA CYS A 170 -13.63 4.71 21.45
C CYS A 170 -13.04 5.07 20.10
N ASN A 171 -13.90 5.30 19.11
CA ASN A 171 -13.50 5.80 17.81
C ASN A 171 -14.14 7.15 17.54
N SER A 172 -13.47 7.96 16.71
CA SER A 172 -14.01 9.24 16.30
C SER A 172 -15.20 9.05 15.36
N GLN A 173 -16.22 9.88 15.53
CA GLN A 173 -17.36 9.93 14.59
C GLN A 173 -16.93 10.56 13.27
N ASP A 174 -16.04 11.55 13.35
CA ASP A 174 -15.52 12.29 12.21
C ASP A 174 -14.04 11.99 11.94
N SER A 175 -13.59 12.23 10.71
CA SER A 175 -12.19 12.09 10.30
C SER A 175 -11.37 13.37 10.47
N THR A 176 -11.84 14.30 11.30
CA THR A 176 -11.23 15.62 11.56
C THR A 176 -10.11 15.57 12.61
N TYR A 177 -10.16 14.57 13.49
CA TYR A 177 -9.10 14.30 14.47
C TYR A 177 -7.89 13.69 13.78
N ILE A 178 -7.03 14.53 13.22
CA ILE A 178 -5.79 14.13 12.53
C ILE A 178 -4.55 14.66 13.25
N ALA A 179 -3.42 14.01 13.02
CA ALA A 179 -2.13 14.42 13.55
C ALA A 179 -1.79 15.85 13.12
N GLY A 180 -1.53 16.73 14.09
CA GLY A 180 -1.31 18.17 13.87
C GLY A 180 -2.59 19.00 13.68
N GLY A 181 -3.77 18.38 13.75
CA GLY A 181 -5.08 19.04 13.77
C GLY A 181 -5.63 19.18 15.19
N THR A 182 -6.95 19.05 15.34
CA THR A 182 -7.60 19.11 16.66
C THR A 182 -7.11 17.96 17.54
N PRO A 183 -6.57 18.25 18.75
CA PRO A 183 -6.13 17.21 19.67
C PRO A 183 -7.32 16.38 20.14
N ILE A 184 -7.10 15.08 20.31
CA ILE A 184 -8.10 14.18 20.88
C ILE A 184 -8.30 14.58 22.36
N PRO A 185 -9.53 14.84 22.84
CA PRO A 185 -9.76 15.11 24.25
C PRO A 185 -9.38 13.92 25.13
N ASN A 186 -9.18 14.13 26.43
CA ASN A 186 -9.00 13.03 27.37
C ASN A 186 -10.36 12.38 27.66
N GLY A 187 -10.35 11.07 27.91
CA GLY A 187 -11.51 10.36 28.44
C GLY A 187 -11.69 10.61 29.94
N ASP A 188 -12.86 10.25 30.43
CA ASP A 188 -13.26 10.49 31.83
C ASP A 188 -13.85 9.20 32.44
N LEU A 189 -14.19 9.25 33.72
CA LEU A 189 -14.92 8.23 34.48
C LEU A 189 -16.33 8.77 34.75
N ASP A 190 -17.35 8.01 34.40
CA ASP A 190 -18.70 8.31 34.87
C ASP A 190 -18.78 8.02 36.38
N ILE A 191 -18.99 9.08 37.17
CA ILE A 191 -19.06 9.03 38.62
C ILE A 191 -20.25 8.26 39.16
N VAL A 192 -21.29 8.03 38.34
CA VAL A 192 -22.51 7.33 38.75
C VAL A 192 -22.35 5.83 38.53
N THR A 193 -21.87 5.44 37.34
CA THR A 193 -21.76 4.02 36.95
C THR A 193 -20.40 3.42 37.29
N ASN A 194 -19.40 4.24 37.64
CA ASN A 194 -18.00 3.83 37.76
C ASN A 194 -17.51 3.11 36.49
N GLU A 195 -17.92 3.58 35.32
CA GLU A 195 -17.48 3.08 34.01
C GLU A 195 -16.68 4.16 33.27
N PRO A 196 -15.64 3.79 32.51
CA PRO A 196 -14.90 4.74 31.70
C PRO A 196 -15.78 5.24 30.54
N ILE A 197 -15.75 6.54 30.29
CA ILE A 197 -16.51 7.19 29.23
C ILE A 197 -15.59 7.71 28.13
N CYS A 198 -16.09 7.64 26.90
CA CYS A 198 -15.37 8.11 25.73
C CYS A 198 -15.10 9.61 25.79
N PRO A 199 -13.98 10.09 25.19
CA PRO A 199 -13.69 11.50 25.10
C PRO A 199 -14.82 12.25 24.40
N THR A 200 -15.26 13.38 24.96
CA THR A 200 -16.25 14.25 24.33
C THR A 200 -15.60 15.59 23.97
N PRO A 201 -16.01 16.23 22.85
CA PRO A 201 -16.99 15.78 21.86
C PRO A 201 -16.41 14.81 20.81
N GLY A 202 -17.29 14.08 20.10
CA GLY A 202 -16.95 13.44 18.82
C GLY A 202 -16.35 12.03 18.86
N PHE A 203 -16.30 11.36 20.01
CA PHE A 203 -16.00 9.93 20.10
C PHE A 203 -17.19 9.14 20.63
N SER A 204 -17.34 7.89 20.19
CA SER A 204 -18.28 6.94 20.79
C SER A 204 -17.62 5.58 20.98
N SER A 205 -18.17 4.79 21.90
CA SER A 205 -17.87 3.38 22.08
C SER A 205 -18.76 2.59 21.13
N ASN A 206 -18.39 2.54 19.86
CA ASN A 206 -19.02 1.58 18.95
C ASN A 206 -18.25 0.26 19.09
N GLU A 207 -18.76 -0.64 19.93
CA GLU A 207 -18.47 -2.07 19.80
C GLU A 207 -18.90 -2.59 18.42
#